data_AF-A0A923QG74-F1
#
_entry.id   AF-A0A923QG74-F1
#
_cell.length_a   1.000
_cell.length_b   1.000
_cell.length_c   1.000
_cell.angle_alpha   90.00
_cell.angle_beta   90.00
_cell.angle_gamma   90.00
#
_symmetry.space_group_name_H-M   'P 1'
#
loop_
_entity.id
_entity.type
_entity.pdbx_description
1 polymer ?
#
loop_
_entity_poly.entity_id
_entity_poly.type
_entity_poly.pdbx_seq_one_letter_code
_entity_poly.pdbx_strand_id
1 'polypeptide(L)'
;MRVPTLNSSQNVMSGIATRQGEQARLQQQLATGQRINTPGDDPAGAAQAELARSRLTRLAQDQRSQQLSTTVLSAADAALGQGVGTLQSVRESLVAAANGSYSLSDRQALALQLRSARDSMVALANTSDSAGGYVFAGQGSDAPPLTSGATPAYGAVAGEQRMGDGGRYAATVDGNAAFMMLPQGNGVFVTASNAANTGAAWIDPGSVGNASQLTGHSYNITVAGTPGSLTYSVADATAGTTLVSGAPYTDGGTISLDGQNVKVTGTPAAGDSFQVAPAGQQSIFKTLDDAIATLEQPATNTAYSEKLERVQTTLDRALDSMINTRSRVGDEMKSVDNAASAGADQTLQVTQRKSNLQDLDFAGSISALQSNQTALEAALKTYANVAKTSLFQML
;
A
#
# COMPACT_ATOMS: atom_id res chain seq x y z
N MET A 1 -81.15 41.61 -3.92
CA MET A 1 -79.84 41.08 -3.49
C MET A 1 -79.86 39.54 -3.59
N ARG A 2 -79.40 38.97 -4.71
CA ARG A 2 -79.29 37.51 -4.94
C ARG A 2 -77.85 37.18 -5.38
N VAL A 3 -76.91 37.22 -4.43
CA VAL A 3 -75.47 36.94 -4.67
C VAL A 3 -74.76 36.23 -3.48
N PRO A 4 -75.26 36.19 -2.22
CA PRO A 4 -74.50 35.52 -1.13
C PRO A 4 -74.40 33.99 -1.23
N THR A 5 -75.40 33.31 -1.80
CA THR A 5 -75.53 31.83 -1.76
C THR A 5 -74.68 31.08 -2.78
N LEU A 6 -74.42 31.68 -3.95
CA LEU A 6 -73.57 31.07 -4.97
C LEU A 6 -72.11 31.07 -4.52
N ASN A 7 -71.65 32.20 -3.96
CA ASN A 7 -70.31 32.32 -3.38
C ASN A 7 -70.13 31.39 -2.18
N SER A 8 -71.13 31.24 -1.29
CA SER A 8 -71.00 30.34 -0.15
C SER A 8 -70.97 28.86 -0.56
N SER A 9 -71.77 28.44 -1.53
CA SER A 9 -71.75 27.07 -2.06
C SER A 9 -70.44 26.74 -2.78
N GLN A 10 -69.92 27.67 -3.60
CA GLN A 10 -68.61 27.52 -4.26
C GLN A 10 -67.46 27.44 -3.26
N ASN A 11 -67.49 28.25 -2.20
CA ASN A 11 -66.48 28.20 -1.13
C ASN A 11 -66.52 26.85 -0.38
N VAL A 12 -67.70 26.29 -0.15
CA VAL A 12 -67.85 24.99 0.51
C VAL A 12 -67.41 23.84 -0.41
N MET A 13 -67.77 23.85 -1.70
CA MET A 13 -67.29 22.85 -2.67
C MET A 13 -65.76 22.91 -2.84
N SER A 14 -65.18 24.10 -2.92
CA SER A 14 -63.73 24.28 -2.96
C SER A 14 -63.08 23.73 -1.68
N GLY A 15 -63.68 23.97 -0.51
CA GLY A 15 -63.19 23.42 0.76
C GLY A 15 -63.24 21.89 0.82
N ILE A 16 -64.30 21.28 0.28
CA ILE A 16 -64.41 19.80 0.18
C ILE A 16 -63.35 19.24 -0.76
N ALA A 17 -63.16 19.84 -1.94
CA ALA A 17 -62.17 19.38 -2.92
C ALA A 17 -60.74 19.46 -2.36
N THR A 18 -60.38 20.56 -1.68
CA THR A 18 -59.09 20.70 -1.00
C THR A 18 -58.87 19.61 0.05
N ARG A 19 -59.89 19.32 0.88
CA ARG A 19 -59.80 18.30 1.93
C ARG A 19 -59.67 16.88 1.38
N GLN A 20 -60.39 16.54 0.31
CA GLN A 20 -60.25 15.25 -0.37
C GLN A 20 -58.84 15.07 -0.94
N GLY A 21 -58.26 16.12 -1.54
CA GLY A 21 -56.87 16.10 -2.00
C GLY A 21 -55.87 15.90 -0.87
N GLU A 22 -56.06 16.61 0.25
CA GLU A 22 -55.20 16.46 1.43
C GLU A 22 -55.34 15.07 2.08
N GLN A 23 -56.55 14.50 2.10
CA GLN A 23 -56.79 13.14 2.59
C GLN A 23 -56.05 12.10 1.74
N ALA A 24 -56.13 12.21 0.41
CA ALA A 24 -55.41 11.33 -0.51
C ALA A 24 -53.89 11.45 -0.32
N ARG A 25 -53.37 12.68 -0.14
CA ARG A 25 -51.94 12.91 0.13
C ARG A 25 -51.49 12.26 1.44
N LEU A 26 -52.23 12.45 2.54
CA LEU A 26 -51.90 11.85 3.84
C LEU A 26 -51.96 10.32 3.79
N GLN A 27 -52.92 9.75 3.07
CA GLN A 27 -52.99 8.30 2.83
C GLN A 27 -51.76 7.79 2.05
N GLN A 28 -51.34 8.51 1.01
CA GLN A 28 -50.15 8.17 0.23
C GLN A 28 -48.88 8.27 1.09
N GLN A 29 -48.74 9.31 1.90
CA GLN A 29 -47.63 9.46 2.83
C GLN A 29 -47.58 8.30 3.83
N LEU A 30 -48.71 7.94 4.44
CA LEU A 30 -48.79 6.81 5.38
C LEU A 30 -48.49 5.46 4.71
N ALA A 31 -48.92 5.27 3.46
CA ALA A 31 -48.65 4.04 2.71
C ALA A 31 -47.16 3.88 2.34
N THR A 32 -46.50 5.00 2.01
CA THR A 32 -45.07 5.03 1.59
C THR A 32 -44.11 5.19 2.76
N GLY A 33 -44.60 5.64 3.91
CA GLY A 33 -43.79 6.03 5.07
C GLY A 33 -42.94 7.28 4.83
N GLN A 34 -43.19 8.03 3.75
CA GLN A 34 -42.40 9.19 3.35
C GLN A 34 -43.24 10.45 3.34
N ARG A 35 -42.71 11.53 3.91
CA ARG A 35 -43.29 12.87 3.86
C ARG A 35 -43.21 13.47 2.45
N ILE A 36 -42.10 13.24 1.74
CA ILE A 36 -41.88 13.72 0.37
C ILE A 36 -41.97 12.53 -0.59
N ASN A 37 -43.08 12.42 -1.32
CA ASN A 37 -43.27 11.37 -2.32
C ASN A 37 -43.01 11.85 -3.74
N THR A 38 -43.34 13.11 -4.01
CA THR A 38 -43.11 13.76 -5.29
C THR A 38 -42.35 15.07 -5.09
N PRO A 39 -41.59 15.55 -6.11
CA PRO A 39 -40.96 16.87 -6.04
C PRO A 39 -41.95 18.02 -5.81
N GLY A 40 -43.24 17.84 -6.13
CA GLY A 40 -44.29 18.82 -5.90
C GLY A 40 -44.66 19.00 -4.43
N ASP A 41 -44.41 18.01 -3.56
CA ASP A 41 -44.74 18.10 -2.14
C ASP A 41 -43.83 19.07 -1.38
N ASP A 42 -42.54 19.09 -1.74
CA ASP A 42 -41.49 19.95 -1.16
C ASP A 42 -40.29 20.00 -2.13
N PRO A 43 -40.26 20.93 -3.11
CA PRO A 43 -39.20 20.97 -4.12
C PRO A 43 -37.80 21.14 -3.55
N ALA A 44 -37.66 21.93 -2.48
CA ALA A 44 -36.38 22.17 -1.82
C ALA A 44 -35.93 20.94 -1.02
N GLY A 45 -36.84 20.32 -0.27
CA GLY A 45 -36.59 19.07 0.45
C GLY A 45 -36.23 17.92 -0.49
N ALA A 46 -36.92 17.80 -1.63
CA ALA A 46 -36.62 16.81 -2.66
C ALA A 46 -35.21 17.00 -3.24
N ALA A 47 -34.81 18.23 -3.57
CA ALA A 47 -33.46 18.52 -4.06
C ALA A 47 -32.37 18.15 -3.03
N GLN A 48 -32.60 18.47 -1.75
CA GLN A 48 -31.67 18.11 -0.66
C GLN A 48 -31.61 16.59 -0.43
N ALA A 49 -32.73 15.89 -0.55
CA ALA A 49 -32.79 14.43 -0.45
C ALA A 49 -32.01 13.75 -1.59
N GLU A 50 -32.09 14.27 -2.82
CA GLU A 50 -31.30 13.77 -3.95
C GLU A 50 -29.80 14.02 -3.79
N LEU A 51 -29.39 15.19 -3.29
CA LEU A 51 -27.99 15.44 -2.95
C LEU A 51 -27.48 14.47 -1.88
N ALA A 52 -28.30 14.17 -0.86
CA ALA A 52 -27.97 13.18 0.15
C ALA A 52 -27.85 11.77 -0.44
N ARG A 53 -28.77 11.36 -1.33
CA ARG A 53 -28.69 10.07 -2.05
C ARG A 53 -27.42 9.97 -2.87
N SER A 54 -27.12 10.99 -3.68
CA SER A 54 -25.88 11.05 -4.48
C SER A 54 -24.62 10.92 -3.61
N ARG A 55 -24.62 11.56 -2.43
CA ARG A 55 -23.52 11.46 -1.47
C ARG A 55 -23.42 10.05 -0.85
N LEU A 56 -24.53 9.41 -0.52
CA LEU A 56 -24.53 8.02 -0.04
C LEU A 56 -24.00 7.04 -1.10
N THR A 57 -24.34 7.23 -2.37
CA THR A 57 -23.81 6.40 -3.47
C THR A 57 -22.29 6.53 -3.58
N ARG A 58 -21.74 7.74 -3.45
CA ARG A 58 -20.28 7.95 -3.43
C ARG A 58 -19.62 7.27 -2.23
N LEU A 59 -20.17 7.45 -1.03
CA LEU A 59 -19.66 6.79 0.18
C LEU A 59 -19.69 5.26 0.05
N ALA A 60 -20.73 4.69 -0.55
CA ALA A 60 -20.82 3.25 -0.82
C ALA A 60 -19.81 2.77 -1.87
N GLN A 61 -19.37 3.62 -2.81
CA GLN A 61 -18.29 3.30 -3.74
C GLN A 61 -16.92 3.36 -3.05
N ASP A 62 -16.70 4.37 -2.20
CA ASP A 62 -15.47 4.47 -1.41
C ASP A 62 -15.34 3.29 -0.45
N GLN A 63 -16.42 2.87 0.22
CA GLN A 63 -16.43 1.70 1.11
C GLN A 63 -16.01 0.41 0.38
N ARG A 64 -16.47 0.21 -0.86
CA ARG A 64 -16.04 -0.93 -1.70
C ARG A 64 -14.55 -0.85 -2.05
N SER A 65 -14.06 0.35 -2.35
CA SER A 65 -12.65 0.58 -2.66
C SER A 65 -11.75 0.34 -1.43
N GLN A 66 -12.19 0.77 -0.25
CA GLN A 66 -11.53 0.49 1.03
C GLN A 66 -11.45 -1.00 1.30
N GLN A 67 -12.56 -1.73 1.15
CA GLN A 67 -12.59 -3.18 1.39
C GLN A 67 -11.63 -3.95 0.48
N LEU A 68 -11.57 -3.58 -0.80
CA LEU A 68 -10.58 -4.15 -1.72
C LEU A 68 -9.16 -3.85 -1.25
N SER A 69 -8.87 -2.59 -0.91
CA SER A 69 -7.55 -2.17 -0.44
C SER A 69 -7.13 -2.89 0.83
N THR A 70 -8.02 -3.03 1.82
CA THR A 70 -7.76 -3.82 3.03
C THR A 70 -7.43 -5.27 2.68
N THR A 71 -8.12 -5.87 1.72
CA THR A 71 -7.87 -7.27 1.29
C THR A 71 -6.50 -7.41 0.65
N VAL A 72 -6.15 -6.52 -0.27
CA VAL A 72 -4.85 -6.50 -0.96
C VAL A 72 -3.70 -6.24 0.01
N LEU A 73 -3.82 -5.21 0.85
CA LEU A 73 -2.78 -4.84 1.81
C LEU A 73 -2.57 -5.92 2.88
N SER A 74 -3.64 -6.58 3.32
CA SER A 74 -3.53 -7.71 4.26
C SER A 74 -2.83 -8.91 3.62
N ALA A 75 -3.12 -9.21 2.35
CA ALA A 75 -2.43 -10.25 1.61
C ALA A 75 -0.95 -9.89 1.39
N ALA A 76 -0.65 -8.62 1.11
CA ALA A 76 0.72 -8.11 1.00
C ALA A 76 1.48 -8.23 2.32
N ASP A 77 0.89 -7.81 3.45
CA ASP A 77 1.52 -7.91 4.77
C ASP A 77 1.83 -9.37 5.14
N ALA A 78 0.88 -10.28 4.89
CA ALA A 78 1.08 -11.70 5.14
C ALA A 78 2.23 -12.27 4.28
N ALA A 79 2.26 -11.96 2.99
CA ALA A 79 3.31 -12.42 2.08
C ALA A 79 4.69 -11.85 2.44
N LEU A 80 4.78 -10.56 2.78
CA LEU A 80 6.02 -9.93 3.24
C LEU A 80 6.46 -10.52 4.59
N GLY A 81 5.53 -10.76 5.51
CA GLY A 81 5.81 -11.42 6.79
C GLY A 81 6.39 -12.82 6.62
N GLN A 82 5.84 -13.61 5.69
CA GLN A 82 6.39 -14.92 5.34
C GLN A 82 7.78 -14.79 4.70
N GLY A 83 7.98 -13.81 3.82
CA GLY A 83 9.27 -13.55 3.19
C GLY A 83 10.36 -13.18 4.20
N VAL A 84 10.03 -12.37 5.21
CA VAL A 84 10.95 -12.07 6.32
C VAL A 84 11.37 -13.35 7.03
N GLY A 85 10.43 -14.24 7.35
CA GLY A 85 10.74 -15.55 7.95
C GLY A 85 11.62 -16.42 7.06
N THR A 86 11.39 -16.42 5.75
CA THR A 86 12.24 -17.12 4.78
C THR A 86 13.67 -16.58 4.77
N LEU A 87 13.84 -15.26 4.73
CA LEU A 87 15.17 -14.63 4.76
C LEU A 87 15.89 -14.83 6.10
N GLN A 88 15.17 -14.89 7.22
CA GLN A 88 15.73 -15.25 8.53
C GLN A 88 16.27 -16.68 8.54
N SER A 89 15.52 -17.64 7.97
CA SER A 89 16.00 -19.02 7.81
C SER A 89 17.24 -19.10 6.92
N VAL A 90 17.29 -18.34 5.82
CA VAL A 90 18.50 -18.23 4.98
C VAL A 90 19.69 -17.69 5.78
N ARG A 91 19.45 -16.69 6.64
CA ARG A 91 20.50 -16.11 7.50
C ARG A 91 21.07 -17.16 8.46
N GLU A 92 20.21 -17.97 9.07
CA GLU A 92 20.62 -19.09 9.92
C GLU A 92 21.48 -20.11 9.15
N SER A 93 21.06 -20.50 7.94
CA SER A 93 21.84 -21.39 7.07
C SER A 93 23.21 -20.79 6.70
N LEU A 94 23.29 -19.48 6.44
CA LEU A 94 24.58 -18.82 6.15
C LEU A 94 25.50 -18.74 7.38
N VAL A 95 24.93 -18.54 8.57
CA VAL A 95 25.70 -18.59 9.82
C VAL A 95 26.20 -20.01 10.08
N ALA A 96 25.37 -21.03 9.86
CA ALA A 96 25.79 -22.43 9.94
C ALA A 96 26.92 -22.74 8.93
N ALA A 97 26.81 -22.22 7.72
CA ALA A 97 27.87 -22.34 6.72
C ALA A 97 29.16 -21.61 7.12
N ALA A 98 29.14 -20.59 7.97
CA ALA A 98 30.39 -19.99 8.47
C ALA A 98 31.24 -20.95 9.33
N ASN A 99 30.67 -22.08 9.79
CA ASN A 99 31.38 -23.05 10.61
C ASN A 99 32.46 -23.81 9.81
N GLY A 100 33.73 -23.61 10.16
CA GLY A 100 34.87 -24.23 9.48
C GLY A 100 34.90 -25.76 9.50
N SER A 101 34.14 -26.41 10.39
CA SER A 101 34.06 -27.88 10.47
C SER A 101 33.10 -28.50 9.45
N TYR A 102 32.29 -27.70 8.74
CA TYR A 102 31.33 -28.20 7.75
C TYR A 102 32.05 -28.63 6.48
N SER A 103 31.74 -29.85 6.01
CA SER A 103 32.22 -30.35 4.73
C SER A 103 31.56 -29.64 3.54
N LEU A 104 32.12 -29.82 2.33
CA LEU A 104 31.47 -29.32 1.11
C LEU A 104 30.08 -29.93 0.91
N SER A 105 29.90 -31.22 1.21
CA SER A 105 28.59 -31.88 1.12
C SER A 105 27.57 -31.28 2.09
N ASP A 106 27.98 -30.91 3.32
CA ASP A 106 27.08 -30.27 4.28
C ASP A 106 26.64 -28.88 3.78
N ARG A 107 27.57 -28.11 3.19
CA ARG A 107 27.27 -26.79 2.62
C ARG A 107 26.39 -26.88 1.38
N GLN A 108 26.58 -27.90 0.54
CA GLN A 108 25.69 -28.18 -0.59
C GLN A 108 24.28 -28.54 -0.13
N ALA A 109 24.13 -29.25 1.00
CA ALA A 109 22.81 -29.50 1.59
C ALA A 109 22.13 -28.20 2.05
N LEU A 110 22.88 -27.26 2.65
CA LEU A 110 22.37 -25.92 2.94
C LEU A 110 21.99 -25.17 1.66
N ALA A 111 22.81 -25.25 0.60
CA ALA A 111 22.50 -24.62 -0.69
C ALA A 111 21.15 -25.11 -1.28
N LEU A 112 20.81 -26.39 -1.10
CA LEU A 112 19.49 -26.92 -1.49
C LEU A 112 18.34 -26.28 -0.69
N GLN A 113 18.54 -26.00 0.61
CA GLN A 113 17.56 -25.26 1.42
C GLN A 113 17.40 -23.83 0.90
N LEU A 114 18.51 -23.15 0.56
CA LEU A 114 18.48 -21.80 0.00
C LEU A 114 17.77 -21.76 -1.36
N ARG A 115 17.91 -22.79 -2.20
CA ARG A 115 17.14 -22.93 -3.45
C ARG A 115 15.64 -23.00 -3.19
N SER A 116 15.21 -23.80 -2.21
CA SER A 116 13.80 -23.87 -1.80
C SER A 116 13.29 -22.53 -1.24
N ALA A 117 14.11 -21.85 -0.43
CA ALA A 117 13.81 -20.51 0.08
C ALA A 117 13.63 -19.50 -1.06
N ARG A 118 14.51 -19.55 -2.07
CA ARG A 118 14.42 -18.72 -3.27
C ARG A 118 13.14 -18.97 -4.05
N ASP A 119 12.78 -20.23 -4.29
CA ASP A 119 11.55 -20.58 -5.00
C ASP A 119 10.31 -20.13 -4.21
N SER A 120 10.36 -20.25 -2.88
CA SER A 120 9.32 -19.71 -1.99
C SER A 120 9.19 -18.19 -2.11
N MET A 121 10.30 -17.46 -2.18
CA MET A 121 10.29 -16.00 -2.37
C MET A 121 9.71 -15.60 -3.72
N VAL A 122 9.95 -16.36 -4.79
CA VAL A 122 9.33 -16.14 -6.10
C VAL A 122 7.82 -16.36 -6.02
N ALA A 123 7.39 -17.42 -5.32
CA ALA A 123 5.96 -17.68 -5.10
C ALA A 123 5.28 -16.54 -4.31
N LEU A 124 5.94 -16.01 -3.29
CA LEU A 124 5.43 -14.89 -2.50
C LEU A 124 5.30 -13.61 -3.33
N ALA A 125 6.29 -13.29 -4.15
CA ALA A 125 6.22 -12.14 -5.06
C ALA A 125 5.10 -12.29 -6.10
N ASN A 126 4.71 -13.52 -6.44
CA ASN A 126 3.60 -13.85 -7.33
C ASN A 126 2.30 -14.19 -6.57
N THR A 127 2.11 -13.66 -5.36
CA THR A 127 0.86 -13.83 -4.60
C THR A 127 -0.33 -13.26 -5.37
N SER A 128 -1.31 -14.11 -5.67
CA SER A 128 -2.55 -13.72 -6.34
C SER A 128 -3.48 -12.96 -5.39
N ASP A 129 -4.20 -11.97 -5.91
CA ASP A 129 -5.39 -11.47 -5.25
C ASP A 129 -6.56 -12.45 -5.46
N SER A 130 -7.58 -12.39 -4.61
CA SER A 130 -8.76 -13.25 -4.70
C SER A 130 -9.69 -12.93 -5.89
N ALA A 131 -9.38 -11.88 -6.66
CA ALA A 131 -10.13 -11.42 -7.82
C ALA A 131 -9.51 -11.84 -9.16
N GLY A 132 -8.38 -12.57 -9.14
CA GLY A 132 -7.69 -13.10 -10.33
C GLY A 132 -6.50 -12.26 -10.79
N GLY A 133 -6.18 -11.16 -10.10
CA GLY A 133 -4.96 -10.38 -10.27
C GLY A 133 -3.84 -10.79 -9.30
N TYR A 134 -2.85 -9.91 -9.13
CA TYR A 134 -1.71 -10.14 -8.24
C TYR A 134 -1.50 -8.97 -7.27
N VAL A 135 -1.15 -9.31 -6.03
CA VAL A 135 -0.96 -8.31 -4.97
C VAL A 135 0.21 -7.38 -5.27
N PHE A 136 1.32 -7.93 -5.78
CA PHE A 136 2.54 -7.17 -6.10
C PHE A 136 2.64 -6.77 -7.57
N ALA A 137 1.50 -6.58 -8.24
CA ALA A 137 1.40 -6.32 -9.69
C ALA A 137 1.76 -4.91 -10.15
N GLY A 138 2.27 -4.05 -9.27
CA GLY A 138 2.66 -2.70 -9.65
C GLY A 138 1.44 -1.91 -10.13
N GLN A 139 1.48 -1.33 -11.33
CA GLN A 139 0.34 -0.58 -11.90
C GLN A 139 -0.85 -1.45 -12.41
N GLY A 140 -0.97 -2.72 -11.98
CA GLY A 140 -2.15 -3.55 -12.27
C GLY A 140 -1.96 -4.55 -13.41
N SER A 141 -0.85 -5.29 -13.42
CA SER A 141 -0.61 -6.39 -14.36
C SER A 141 -1.52 -7.59 -14.08
N ASP A 142 -2.18 -8.11 -15.14
CA ASP A 142 -2.92 -9.39 -15.10
C ASP A 142 -1.98 -10.62 -15.21
N ALA A 143 -0.72 -10.41 -15.62
CA ALA A 143 0.30 -11.45 -15.66
C ALA A 143 1.08 -11.51 -14.33
N PRO A 144 1.67 -12.68 -13.97
CA PRO A 144 2.53 -12.81 -12.80
C PRO A 144 3.59 -11.70 -12.74
N PRO A 145 3.73 -10.98 -11.60
CA PRO A 145 4.66 -9.86 -11.45
C PRO A 145 6.13 -10.24 -11.73
N LEU A 146 6.53 -11.45 -11.35
CA LEU A 146 7.84 -12.01 -11.66
C LEU A 146 7.75 -13.10 -12.72
N THR A 147 8.64 -13.00 -13.71
CA THR A 147 8.83 -14.04 -14.72
C THR A 147 9.50 -15.28 -14.13
N SER A 148 9.05 -16.46 -14.52
CA SER A 148 9.75 -17.71 -14.23
C SER A 148 11.06 -17.79 -15.04
N GLY A 149 12.19 -17.99 -14.38
CA GLY A 149 13.49 -18.07 -15.04
C GLY A 149 14.68 -18.16 -14.06
N ALA A 150 15.87 -18.39 -14.61
CA ALA A 150 17.11 -18.46 -13.83
C ALA A 150 17.41 -17.14 -13.09
N THR A 151 16.97 -16.00 -13.62
CA THR A 151 17.03 -14.70 -12.95
C THR A 151 15.64 -14.06 -13.01
N PRO A 152 14.85 -14.10 -11.92
CA PRO A 152 13.54 -13.48 -11.86
C PRO A 152 13.65 -12.00 -12.22
N ALA A 153 12.84 -11.56 -13.18
CA ALA A 153 12.73 -10.17 -13.58
C ALA A 153 11.31 -9.68 -13.29
N TYR A 154 11.20 -8.38 -12.98
CA TYR A 154 9.91 -7.75 -12.79
C TYR A 154 9.27 -7.45 -14.14
N GLY A 155 8.19 -8.17 -14.46
CA GLY A 155 7.47 -8.05 -15.71
C GLY A 155 6.36 -6.99 -15.68
N ALA A 156 5.96 -6.55 -14.49
CA ALA A 156 4.97 -5.49 -14.32
C ALA A 156 5.60 -4.08 -14.35
N VAL A 157 4.77 -3.06 -14.55
CA VAL A 157 5.21 -1.66 -14.44
C VAL A 157 5.28 -1.27 -12.96
N ALA A 158 6.43 -0.76 -12.52
CA ALA A 158 6.64 -0.31 -11.15
C ALA A 158 5.66 0.81 -10.72
N GLY A 159 5.46 0.96 -9.42
CA GLY A 159 4.44 1.81 -8.82
C GLY A 159 3.27 0.99 -8.28
N GLU A 160 2.09 1.60 -8.24
CA GLU A 160 0.89 0.97 -7.68
C GLU A 160 -0.35 1.46 -8.43
N GLN A 161 -1.39 0.65 -8.42
CA GLN A 161 -2.72 1.05 -8.85
C GLN A 161 -3.50 1.54 -7.64
N ARG A 162 -4.17 2.68 -7.75
CA ARG A 162 -5.01 3.23 -6.67
C ARG A 162 -6.45 3.45 -7.13
N MET A 163 -7.38 3.37 -6.17
CA MET A 163 -8.82 3.44 -6.35
C MET A 163 -9.47 4.39 -5.34
N GLY A 164 -10.77 4.65 -5.51
CA GLY A 164 -11.55 5.60 -4.73
C GLY A 164 -11.38 7.04 -5.20
N ASP A 165 -12.13 7.96 -4.58
CA ASP A 165 -12.04 9.39 -4.92
C ASP A 165 -10.61 9.91 -4.71
N GLY A 166 -10.03 10.48 -5.77
CA GLY A 166 -8.65 10.98 -5.78
C GLY A 166 -7.54 9.91 -5.66
N GLY A 167 -7.85 8.62 -5.85
CA GLY A 167 -6.84 7.55 -5.80
C GLY A 167 -6.31 7.27 -4.40
N ARG A 168 -7.17 7.35 -3.39
CA ARG A 168 -6.78 7.23 -1.97
C ARG A 168 -6.38 5.82 -1.56
N TYR A 169 -6.95 4.79 -2.16
CA TYR A 169 -6.81 3.42 -1.66
C TYR A 169 -5.97 2.58 -2.61
N ALA A 170 -4.90 1.96 -2.13
CA ALA A 170 -4.07 1.06 -2.92
C ALA A 170 -4.86 -0.18 -3.36
N ALA A 171 -4.87 -0.49 -4.65
CA ALA A 171 -5.43 -1.72 -5.23
C ALA A 171 -4.35 -2.76 -5.52
N THR A 172 -3.08 -2.38 -5.48
CA THR A 172 -1.91 -3.24 -5.62
C THR A 172 -0.75 -2.65 -4.81
N VAL A 173 0.34 -3.41 -4.67
CA VAL A 173 1.60 -2.99 -4.05
C VAL A 173 2.72 -3.03 -5.09
N ASP A 174 3.70 -2.13 -4.96
CA ASP A 174 4.88 -2.11 -5.81
C ASP A 174 5.83 -3.28 -5.50
N GLY A 175 5.72 -4.35 -6.31
CA GLY A 175 6.60 -5.51 -6.21
C GLY A 175 8.04 -5.24 -6.62
N ASN A 176 8.28 -4.25 -7.48
CA ASN A 176 9.63 -3.87 -7.88
C ASN A 176 10.39 -3.28 -6.68
N ALA A 177 9.74 -2.36 -5.97
CA ALA A 177 10.29 -1.81 -4.74
C ALA A 177 10.50 -2.90 -3.67
N ALA A 178 9.55 -3.83 -3.53
CA ALA A 178 9.59 -4.87 -2.50
C ALA A 178 10.69 -5.92 -2.71
N PHE A 179 10.91 -6.38 -3.94
CA PHE A 179 11.75 -7.57 -4.22
C PHE A 179 12.98 -7.30 -5.11
N MET A 180 13.00 -6.20 -5.85
CA MET A 180 13.97 -5.98 -6.94
C MET A 180 14.89 -4.78 -6.72
N MET A 181 14.51 -3.86 -5.84
CA MET A 181 15.22 -2.60 -5.59
C MET A 181 15.84 -2.61 -4.19
N LEU A 182 16.94 -3.35 -4.03
CA LEU A 182 17.72 -3.34 -2.80
C LEU A 182 19.05 -2.64 -3.02
N PRO A 183 19.47 -1.76 -2.09
CA PRO A 183 20.82 -1.22 -2.10
C PRO A 183 21.88 -2.34 -2.08
N GLN A 184 22.84 -2.27 -3.00
CA GLN A 184 24.00 -3.18 -3.01
C GLN A 184 24.98 -2.89 -1.87
N GLY A 185 25.86 -3.86 -1.60
CA GLY A 185 26.95 -3.71 -0.63
C GLY A 185 26.43 -3.43 0.77
N ASN A 186 27.01 -2.44 1.44
CA ASN A 186 26.56 -2.01 2.78
C ASN A 186 25.34 -1.07 2.73
N GLY A 187 24.83 -0.76 1.54
CA GLY A 187 23.69 0.11 1.28
C GLY A 187 24.04 1.55 0.91
N VAL A 188 25.31 1.94 1.06
CA VAL A 188 25.82 3.25 0.62
C VAL A 188 26.87 3.07 -0.48
N PHE A 189 27.73 2.07 -0.33
CA PHE A 189 28.73 1.69 -1.31
C PHE A 189 28.90 0.18 -1.37
N VAL A 190 29.51 -0.27 -2.46
CA VAL A 190 29.93 -1.65 -2.67
C VAL A 190 31.45 -1.68 -2.82
N THR A 191 32.05 -2.72 -2.28
CA THR A 191 33.47 -2.99 -2.45
C THR A 191 33.67 -4.24 -3.31
N ALA A 192 34.76 -4.29 -4.07
CA ALA A 192 35.08 -5.44 -4.90
C ALA A 192 36.59 -5.66 -4.99
N SER A 193 37.00 -6.91 -4.94
CA SER A 193 38.37 -7.33 -5.26
C SER A 193 38.51 -7.46 -6.78
N ASN A 194 39.61 -6.96 -7.34
CA ASN A 194 39.86 -7.14 -8.77
C ASN A 194 40.15 -8.61 -9.09
N ALA A 195 39.51 -9.15 -10.12
CA ALA A 195 39.66 -10.55 -10.52
C ALA A 195 41.10 -10.91 -10.98
N ALA A 196 41.91 -9.90 -11.33
CA ALA A 196 43.32 -10.08 -11.67
C ALA A 196 44.26 -10.11 -10.43
N ASN A 197 43.73 -9.94 -9.22
CA ASN A 197 44.52 -10.02 -8.00
C ASN A 197 45.14 -11.41 -7.86
N THR A 198 46.39 -11.43 -7.43
CA THR A 198 47.18 -12.67 -7.26
C THR A 198 47.44 -12.98 -5.78
N GLY A 199 47.31 -11.99 -4.90
CA GLY A 199 47.35 -12.18 -3.46
C GLY A 199 46.08 -12.82 -2.91
N ALA A 200 46.15 -13.25 -1.64
CA ALA A 200 45.04 -13.88 -0.93
C ALA A 200 44.24 -12.87 -0.07
N ALA A 201 44.41 -11.56 -0.34
CA ALA A 201 43.70 -10.52 0.39
C ALA A 201 42.36 -10.18 -0.26
N TRP A 202 41.41 -9.82 0.58
CA TRP A 202 40.06 -9.41 0.18
C TRP A 202 39.63 -8.17 0.95
N ILE A 203 38.74 -7.39 0.33
CA ILE A 203 38.19 -6.16 0.92
C ILE A 203 36.82 -6.44 1.56
N ASP A 204 36.61 -5.98 2.79
CA ASP A 204 35.34 -6.10 3.48
C ASP A 204 34.24 -5.23 2.84
N PRO A 205 32.94 -5.47 3.12
CA PRO A 205 31.85 -4.61 2.64
C PRO A 205 31.95 -3.15 3.13
N GLY A 206 32.78 -2.88 4.13
CA GLY A 206 33.04 -1.56 4.68
C GLY A 206 31.87 -0.97 5.47
N SER A 207 32.09 0.22 6.00
CA SER A 207 31.11 0.98 6.78
C SER A 207 31.21 2.48 6.51
N VAL A 208 30.15 3.23 6.84
CA VAL A 208 30.18 4.69 6.87
C VAL A 208 30.63 5.14 8.25
N GLY A 209 31.81 5.77 8.32
CA GLY A 209 32.34 6.37 9.55
C GLY A 209 31.81 7.79 9.78
N ASN A 210 31.66 8.58 8.71
CA ASN A 210 31.14 9.94 8.77
C ASN A 210 30.30 10.27 7.53
N ALA A 211 28.98 10.27 7.71
CA ALA A 211 28.03 10.53 6.63
C ALA A 211 28.16 11.94 6.01
N SER A 212 28.66 12.93 6.78
CA SER A 212 28.79 14.31 6.28
C SER A 212 29.93 14.50 5.29
N GLN A 213 30.83 13.51 5.17
CA GLN A 213 31.98 13.53 4.26
C GLN A 213 31.75 12.71 2.99
N LEU A 214 30.61 12.01 2.87
CA LEU A 214 30.33 11.18 1.72
C LEU A 214 30.21 12.01 0.44
N THR A 215 31.06 11.69 -0.53
CA THR A 215 31.11 12.37 -1.84
C THR A 215 30.30 11.65 -2.93
N GLY A 216 30.02 10.36 -2.74
CA GLY A 216 29.43 9.51 -3.79
C GLY A 216 30.41 9.18 -4.93
N HIS A 217 31.72 9.33 -4.71
CA HIS A 217 32.76 8.99 -5.68
C HIS A 217 33.12 7.50 -5.63
N SER A 218 33.71 7.02 -6.73
CA SER A 218 34.42 5.74 -6.81
C SER A 218 35.90 5.88 -6.47
N TYR A 219 36.45 4.93 -5.72
CA TYR A 219 37.84 4.87 -5.30
C TYR A 219 38.51 3.57 -5.74
N ASN A 220 39.80 3.64 -6.02
CA ASN A 220 40.64 2.48 -6.27
C ASN A 220 41.77 2.44 -5.24
N ILE A 221 41.90 1.30 -4.56
CA ILE A 221 42.96 1.02 -3.61
C ILE A 221 43.94 0.10 -4.31
N THR A 222 45.20 0.50 -4.43
CA THR A 222 46.26 -0.29 -5.07
C THR A 222 47.34 -0.64 -4.07
N VAL A 223 47.71 -1.91 -4.02
CA VAL A 223 48.81 -2.41 -3.18
C VAL A 223 50.10 -2.42 -3.98
N ALA A 224 51.21 -1.98 -3.38
CA ALA A 224 52.54 -1.94 -3.97
C ALA A 224 53.61 -2.34 -2.94
N GLY A 225 54.86 -2.46 -3.41
CA GLY A 225 56.02 -2.78 -2.58
C GLY A 225 56.43 -4.24 -2.67
N THR A 226 57.06 -4.75 -1.60
CA THR A 226 57.56 -6.13 -1.52
C THR A 226 56.94 -6.86 -0.33
N PRO A 227 56.86 -8.20 -0.34
CA PRO A 227 56.41 -8.97 0.83
C PRO A 227 57.14 -8.53 2.10
N GLY A 228 56.40 -8.23 3.17
CA GLY A 228 56.93 -7.72 4.45
C GLY A 228 57.09 -6.20 4.55
N SER A 229 56.93 -5.45 3.45
CA SER A 229 56.92 -3.98 3.43
C SER A 229 55.94 -3.46 2.37
N LEU A 230 54.73 -4.03 2.37
CA LEU A 230 53.67 -3.63 1.46
C LEU A 230 53.13 -2.26 1.85
N THR A 231 52.73 -1.48 0.85
CA THR A 231 52.07 -0.19 1.00
C THR A 231 50.79 -0.18 0.19
N TYR A 232 49.86 0.70 0.53
CA TYR A 232 48.68 0.96 -0.27
C TYR A 232 48.60 2.43 -0.65
N SER A 233 47.95 2.70 -1.78
CA SER A 233 47.57 4.03 -2.22
C SER A 233 46.08 4.03 -2.55
N VAL A 234 45.42 5.16 -2.31
CA VAL A 234 44.01 5.39 -2.61
C VAL A 234 43.92 6.49 -3.64
N ALA A 235 43.35 6.16 -4.79
CA ALA A 235 42.96 7.12 -5.81
C ALA A 235 41.45 7.32 -5.79
N ASP A 236 41.01 8.58 -5.82
CA ASP A 236 39.65 8.93 -6.21
C ASP A 236 39.57 8.86 -7.73
N ALA A 237 38.92 7.79 -8.22
CA ALA A 237 38.77 7.54 -9.64
C ALA A 237 37.78 8.51 -10.32
N THR A 238 36.95 9.20 -9.54
CA THR A 238 35.95 10.17 -10.04
C THR A 238 36.56 11.54 -10.20
N ALA A 239 37.29 12.01 -9.18
CA ALA A 239 37.97 13.31 -9.21
C ALA A 239 39.35 13.26 -9.90
N GLY A 240 39.91 12.07 -10.10
CA GLY A 240 41.26 11.91 -10.66
C GLY A 240 42.37 12.34 -9.70
N THR A 241 42.11 12.33 -8.40
CA THR A 241 43.04 12.77 -7.34
C THR A 241 43.53 11.59 -6.50
N THR A 242 44.60 11.79 -5.75
CA THR A 242 45.13 10.80 -4.81
C THR A 242 44.85 11.24 -3.39
N LEU A 243 44.13 10.42 -2.63
CA LEU A 243 43.80 10.67 -1.22
C LEU A 243 44.92 10.22 -0.29
N VAL A 244 45.45 9.02 -0.56
CA VAL A 244 46.52 8.39 0.23
C VAL A 244 47.57 7.88 -0.74
N SER A 245 48.84 8.14 -0.45
CA SER A 245 49.97 7.70 -1.29
C SER A 245 50.99 6.94 -0.45
N GLY A 246 51.19 5.66 -0.77
CA GLY A 246 52.27 4.83 -0.22
C GLY A 246 52.21 4.61 1.30
N ALA A 247 51.02 4.58 1.89
CA ALA A 247 50.87 4.31 3.33
C ALA A 247 51.18 2.83 3.64
N PRO A 248 51.78 2.51 4.81
CA PRO A 248 52.05 1.12 5.18
C PRO A 248 50.77 0.28 5.20
N TYR A 249 50.81 -0.89 4.56
CA TYR A 249 49.73 -1.87 4.65
C TYR A 249 49.83 -2.65 5.96
N THR A 250 48.73 -2.70 6.70
CA THR A 250 48.55 -3.57 7.86
C THR A 250 47.36 -4.50 7.61
N ASP A 251 47.54 -5.79 7.87
CA ASP A 251 46.47 -6.79 7.72
C ASP A 251 45.27 -6.43 8.62
N GLY A 252 44.09 -6.33 8.01
CA GLY A 252 42.85 -5.92 8.68
C GLY A 252 42.84 -4.46 9.15
N GLY A 253 43.83 -3.66 8.74
CA GLY A 253 43.91 -2.24 9.01
C GLY A 253 42.76 -1.47 8.37
N THR A 254 42.31 -0.41 9.04
CA THR A 254 41.26 0.45 8.48
C THR A 254 41.85 1.43 7.47
N ILE A 255 41.28 1.45 6.28
CA ILE A 255 41.55 2.40 5.21
C ILE A 255 40.35 3.33 5.12
N SER A 256 40.57 4.63 5.35
CA SER A 256 39.52 5.65 5.31
C SER A 256 39.50 6.39 3.96
N LEU A 257 38.29 6.61 3.44
CA LEU A 257 37.99 7.17 2.11
C LEU A 257 36.84 8.17 2.25
N ASP A 258 37.11 9.47 2.44
CA ASP A 258 36.08 10.53 2.52
C ASP A 258 34.78 10.11 3.25
N GLY A 259 34.91 9.81 4.55
CA GLY A 259 33.80 9.37 5.41
C GLY A 259 33.46 7.88 5.36
N GLN A 260 34.03 7.11 4.44
CA GLN A 260 33.90 5.66 4.35
C GLN A 260 35.11 4.97 5.00
N ASN A 261 34.90 3.78 5.54
CA ASN A 261 35.95 2.94 6.13
C ASN A 261 35.86 1.54 5.54
N VAL A 262 36.98 1.02 5.05
CA VAL A 262 37.10 -0.35 4.55
C VAL A 262 38.32 -1.02 5.16
N LYS A 263 38.35 -2.34 5.15
CA LYS A 263 39.48 -3.16 5.59
C LYS A 263 39.86 -4.14 4.51
N VAL A 264 41.16 -4.25 4.25
CA VAL A 264 41.71 -5.28 3.38
C VAL A 264 42.40 -6.31 4.28
N THR A 265 41.87 -7.52 4.31
CA THR A 265 42.33 -8.61 5.18
C THR A 265 43.04 -9.67 4.36
N GLY A 266 44.12 -10.24 4.89
CA GLY A 266 44.93 -11.26 4.26
C GLY A 266 46.28 -10.74 3.76
N THR A 267 46.89 -11.47 2.83
CA THR A 267 48.21 -11.16 2.28
C THR A 267 48.10 -10.76 0.80
N PRO A 268 48.01 -9.45 0.49
CA PRO A 268 47.95 -8.99 -0.89
C PRO A 268 49.31 -9.15 -1.58
N ALA A 269 49.29 -9.23 -2.90
CA ALA A 269 50.47 -9.12 -3.74
C ALA A 269 50.63 -7.69 -4.27
N ALA A 270 51.86 -7.31 -4.63
CA ALA A 270 52.09 -6.03 -5.30
C ALA A 270 51.39 -6.02 -6.67
N GLY A 271 50.63 -4.96 -6.93
CA GLY A 271 49.75 -4.84 -8.11
C GLY A 271 48.30 -5.21 -7.85
N ASP A 272 47.97 -5.83 -6.71
CA ASP A 272 46.58 -6.10 -6.35
C ASP A 272 45.80 -4.79 -6.17
N SER A 273 44.53 -4.80 -6.57
CA SER A 273 43.64 -3.65 -6.48
C SER A 273 42.25 -4.00 -5.95
N PHE A 274 41.65 -3.04 -5.25
CA PHE A 274 40.30 -3.14 -4.69
C PHE A 274 39.53 -1.87 -5.03
N GLN A 275 38.26 -2.02 -5.39
CA GLN A 275 37.40 -0.90 -5.73
C GLN A 275 36.38 -0.64 -4.62
N VAL A 276 36.07 0.63 -4.45
CA VAL A 276 34.94 1.11 -3.65
C VAL A 276 34.10 1.98 -4.57
N ALA A 277 32.84 1.63 -4.78
CA ALA A 277 31.96 2.36 -5.69
C ALA A 277 30.60 2.63 -5.03
N PRO A 278 29.88 3.69 -5.43
CA PRO A 278 28.54 3.94 -4.94
C PRO A 278 27.63 2.72 -5.10
N ALA A 279 26.74 2.49 -4.13
CA ALA A 279 25.84 1.35 -4.16
C ALA A 279 24.88 1.46 -5.35
N GLY A 280 24.86 0.42 -6.18
CA GLY A 280 23.81 0.20 -7.16
C GLY A 280 22.57 -0.44 -6.53
N GLN A 281 21.73 -1.01 -7.40
CA GLN A 281 20.58 -1.80 -6.98
C GLN A 281 20.75 -3.27 -7.37
N GLN A 282 20.20 -4.17 -6.57
CA GLN A 282 20.08 -5.60 -6.87
C GLN A 282 18.75 -6.14 -6.35
N SER A 283 18.36 -7.33 -6.77
CA SER A 283 17.16 -8.03 -6.29
C SER A 283 17.46 -8.98 -5.12
N ILE A 284 16.42 -9.34 -4.35
CA ILE A 284 16.56 -10.36 -3.28
C ILE A 284 16.98 -11.69 -3.91
N PHE A 285 16.49 -11.98 -5.12
CA PHE A 285 16.82 -13.20 -5.86
C PHE A 285 18.30 -13.24 -6.20
N LYS A 286 18.91 -12.12 -6.62
CA LYS A 286 20.36 -12.06 -6.83
C LYS A 286 21.13 -12.34 -5.53
N THR A 287 20.70 -11.77 -4.40
CA THR A 287 21.30 -12.06 -3.09
C THR A 287 21.22 -13.55 -2.76
N LEU A 288 20.07 -14.19 -2.98
CA LEU A 288 19.90 -15.63 -2.76
C LEU A 288 20.71 -16.48 -3.74
N ASP A 289 20.82 -16.06 -5.00
CA ASP A 289 21.64 -16.73 -6.01
C ASP A 289 23.13 -16.66 -5.67
N ASP A 290 23.61 -15.49 -5.25
CA ASP A 290 25.00 -15.31 -4.78
C ASP A 290 25.26 -16.13 -3.52
N ALA A 291 24.26 -16.25 -2.63
CA ALA A 291 24.32 -17.12 -1.45
C ALA A 291 24.46 -18.60 -1.82
N ILE A 292 23.59 -19.10 -2.69
CA ILE A 292 23.61 -20.49 -3.20
C ILE A 292 24.96 -20.77 -3.86
N ALA A 293 25.39 -19.90 -4.79
CA ALA A 293 26.65 -20.05 -5.50
C ALA A 293 27.86 -20.04 -4.55
N THR A 294 27.79 -19.26 -3.46
CA THR A 294 28.83 -19.25 -2.43
C THR A 294 28.90 -20.58 -1.69
N LEU A 295 27.76 -21.12 -1.23
CA LEU A 295 27.72 -22.38 -0.49
C LEU A 295 28.13 -23.61 -1.31
N GLU A 296 28.04 -23.53 -2.63
CA GLU A 296 28.49 -24.57 -3.55
C GLU A 296 30.01 -24.58 -3.79
N GLN A 297 30.72 -23.54 -3.36
CA GLN A 297 32.17 -23.49 -3.40
C GLN A 297 32.81 -24.22 -2.20
N PRO A 298 33.95 -24.89 -2.38
CA PRO A 298 34.70 -25.43 -1.25
C PRO A 298 35.20 -24.29 -0.35
N ALA A 299 35.17 -24.50 0.97
CA ALA A 299 35.67 -23.51 1.94
C ALA A 299 37.19 -23.26 1.83
N THR A 300 37.92 -24.14 1.14
CA THR A 300 39.33 -23.93 0.77
C THR A 300 39.52 -22.90 -0.35
N ASN A 301 38.45 -22.48 -1.01
CA ASN A 301 38.48 -21.37 -1.95
C ASN A 301 38.84 -20.10 -1.16
N THR A 302 39.93 -19.43 -1.57
CA THR A 302 40.45 -18.23 -0.90
C THR A 302 39.44 -17.08 -0.87
N ALA A 303 38.48 -17.06 -1.81
CA ALA A 303 37.40 -16.08 -1.87
C ALA A 303 36.13 -16.50 -1.10
N TYR A 304 36.11 -17.67 -0.45
CA TYR A 304 34.90 -18.18 0.23
C TYR A 304 34.45 -17.24 1.35
N SER A 305 35.37 -16.87 2.25
CA SER A 305 35.06 -16.00 3.39
C SER A 305 34.59 -14.61 2.93
N GLU A 306 35.25 -14.04 1.92
CA GLU A 306 34.84 -12.78 1.30
C GLU A 306 33.39 -12.85 0.79
N LYS A 307 33.08 -13.87 -0.02
CA LYS A 307 31.75 -14.02 -0.60
C LYS A 307 30.69 -14.26 0.48
N LEU A 308 31.00 -15.06 1.50
CA LEU A 308 30.08 -15.34 2.58
C LEU A 308 29.74 -14.06 3.37
N GLU A 309 30.73 -13.23 3.70
CA GLU A 309 30.51 -11.97 4.41
C GLU A 309 29.71 -10.95 3.58
N ARG A 310 30.01 -10.86 2.27
CA ARG A 310 29.24 -10.02 1.34
C ARG A 310 27.79 -10.46 1.29
N VAL A 311 27.54 -11.75 1.11
CA VAL A 311 26.19 -12.32 1.05
C VAL A 311 25.44 -12.03 2.35
N GLN A 312 26.06 -12.27 3.53
CA GLN A 312 25.44 -11.97 4.83
C GLN A 312 25.04 -10.49 4.94
N THR A 313 25.92 -9.58 4.53
CA THR A 313 25.63 -8.14 4.54
C THR A 313 24.46 -7.81 3.61
N THR A 314 24.46 -8.34 2.38
CA THR A 314 23.39 -8.10 1.42
C THR A 314 22.07 -8.78 1.80
N LEU A 315 22.11 -9.88 2.55
CA LEU A 315 20.93 -10.54 3.10
C LEU A 315 20.30 -9.70 4.22
N ASP A 316 21.12 -9.11 5.09
CA ASP A 316 20.64 -8.19 6.11
C ASP A 316 19.99 -6.96 5.45
N ARG A 317 20.54 -6.44 4.35
CA ARG A 317 19.88 -5.40 3.53
C ARG A 317 18.55 -5.89 2.93
N ALA A 318 18.46 -7.16 2.56
CA ALA A 318 17.20 -7.75 2.08
C ALA A 318 16.13 -7.86 3.15
N LEU A 319 16.52 -8.26 4.35
CA LEU A 319 15.65 -8.23 5.52
C LEU A 319 15.16 -6.80 5.82
N ASP A 320 16.08 -5.83 5.89
CA ASP A 320 15.77 -4.43 6.17
C ASP A 320 14.78 -3.85 5.13
N SER A 321 15.03 -4.08 3.83
CA SER A 321 14.15 -3.59 2.76
C SER A 321 12.74 -4.19 2.83
N MET A 322 12.65 -5.50 3.09
CA MET A 322 11.35 -6.17 3.20
C MET A 322 10.58 -5.70 4.44
N ILE A 323 11.26 -5.52 5.58
CA ILE A 323 10.67 -4.94 6.80
C ILE A 323 10.16 -3.53 6.53
N ASN A 324 10.96 -2.67 5.88
CA ASN A 324 10.56 -1.31 5.54
C ASN A 324 9.34 -1.28 4.60
N THR A 325 9.31 -2.18 3.61
CA THR A 325 8.15 -2.32 2.72
C THR A 325 6.91 -2.76 3.50
N ARG A 326 7.06 -3.72 4.41
CA ARG A 326 5.98 -4.18 5.28
C ARG A 326 5.47 -3.07 6.20
N SER A 327 6.36 -2.25 6.77
CA SER A 327 5.98 -1.09 7.56
C SER A 327 5.16 -0.08 6.75
N ARG A 328 5.55 0.20 5.49
CA ARG A 328 4.76 1.06 4.60
C ARG A 328 3.37 0.49 4.31
N VAL A 329 3.26 -0.82 4.08
CA VAL A 329 1.96 -1.50 3.93
C VAL A 329 1.12 -1.34 5.20
N GLY A 330 1.72 -1.50 6.39
CA GLY A 330 1.03 -1.29 7.66
C GLY A 330 0.54 0.15 7.88
N ASP A 331 1.34 1.15 7.48
CA ASP A 331 0.92 2.56 7.52
C ASP A 331 -0.27 2.82 6.59
N GLU A 332 -0.26 2.22 5.40
CA GLU A 332 -1.37 2.32 4.44
C GLU A 332 -2.63 1.62 4.97
N MET A 333 -2.52 0.44 5.59
CA MET A 333 -3.64 -0.24 6.24
C MET A 333 -4.29 0.65 7.31
N LYS A 334 -3.48 1.28 8.16
CA LYS A 334 -3.96 2.21 9.18
C LYS A 334 -4.65 3.44 8.57
N SER A 335 -4.15 3.94 7.45
CA SER A 335 -4.79 5.02 6.69
C SER A 335 -6.18 4.60 6.19
N VAL A 336 -6.30 3.39 5.62
CA VAL A 336 -7.58 2.82 5.16
C VAL A 336 -8.56 2.62 6.31
N ASP A 337 -8.11 2.10 7.46
CA ASP A 337 -8.97 1.89 8.63
C ASP A 337 -9.53 3.21 9.20
N ASN A 338 -8.69 4.25 9.24
CA ASN A 338 -9.12 5.59 9.65
C ASN A 338 -10.14 6.17 8.66
N ALA A 339 -9.90 6.00 7.36
CA ALA A 339 -10.80 6.45 6.31
C ALA A 339 -12.13 5.68 6.32
N ALA A 340 -12.12 4.38 6.63
CA ALA A 340 -13.31 3.56 6.78
C ALA A 340 -14.16 4.03 7.96
N SER A 341 -13.52 4.29 9.11
CA SER A 341 -14.21 4.80 10.31
C SER A 341 -14.87 6.17 10.04
N ALA A 342 -14.12 7.11 9.45
CA ALA A 342 -14.65 8.42 9.07
C ALA A 342 -15.77 8.32 8.01
N GLY A 343 -15.64 7.39 7.07
CA GLY A 343 -16.65 7.11 6.04
C GLY A 343 -17.95 6.57 6.64
N ALA A 344 -17.86 5.70 7.65
CA ALA A 344 -19.02 5.16 8.37
C ALA A 344 -19.78 6.28 9.12
N ASP A 345 -19.07 7.15 9.83
CA ASP A 345 -19.66 8.31 10.52
C ASP A 345 -20.35 9.25 9.52
N GLN A 346 -19.68 9.54 8.39
CA GLN A 346 -20.24 10.39 7.35
C GLN A 346 -21.50 9.77 6.73
N THR A 347 -21.51 8.46 6.54
CA THR A 347 -22.67 7.70 6.03
C THR A 347 -23.84 7.80 6.99
N LEU A 348 -23.60 7.63 8.30
CA LEU A 348 -24.63 7.78 9.32
C LEU A 348 -25.24 9.19 9.32
N GLN A 349 -24.41 10.23 9.30
CA GLN A 349 -24.87 11.62 9.28
C GLN A 349 -25.72 11.94 8.05
N VAL A 350 -25.29 11.49 6.86
CA VAL A 350 -26.04 11.74 5.61
C VAL A 350 -27.34 10.93 5.61
N THR A 351 -27.33 9.72 6.15
CA THR A 351 -28.53 8.88 6.30
C THR A 351 -29.55 9.53 7.25
N GLN A 352 -29.11 10.01 8.41
CA GLN A 352 -29.96 10.75 9.36
C GLN A 352 -30.52 12.04 8.73
N ARG A 353 -29.69 12.81 8.02
CA ARG A 353 -30.17 14.01 7.32
C ARG A 353 -31.20 13.68 6.24
N LYS A 354 -31.00 12.61 5.48
CA LYS A 354 -31.97 12.13 4.49
C LYS A 354 -33.28 11.70 5.17
N SER A 355 -33.19 10.93 6.25
CA SER A 355 -34.33 10.49 7.06
C SER A 355 -35.13 11.68 7.58
N ASN A 356 -34.48 12.66 8.22
CA ASN A 356 -35.13 13.88 8.71
C ASN A 356 -35.85 14.70 7.61
N LEU A 357 -35.39 14.59 6.35
CA LEU A 357 -36.01 15.29 5.22
C LEU A 357 -37.20 14.51 4.64
N GLN A 358 -37.09 13.18 4.57
CA GLN A 358 -37.95 12.32 3.76
C GLN A 358 -38.90 11.44 4.58
N ASP A 359 -38.53 11.02 5.78
CA ASP A 359 -39.29 10.05 6.56
C ASP A 359 -40.51 10.72 7.22
N LEU A 360 -41.60 9.96 7.29
CA LEU A 360 -42.87 10.44 7.85
C LEU A 360 -42.91 10.29 9.38
N ASP A 361 -43.34 11.34 10.07
CA ASP A 361 -43.87 11.20 11.43
C ASP A 361 -45.27 10.57 11.35
N PHE A 362 -45.33 9.25 11.56
CA PHE A 362 -46.57 8.49 11.53
C PHE A 362 -47.58 8.99 12.57
N ALA A 363 -47.14 9.35 13.78
CA ALA A 363 -48.05 9.76 14.84
C ALA A 363 -48.72 11.09 14.50
N GLY A 364 -47.94 12.07 14.08
CA GLY A 364 -48.45 13.35 13.59
C GLY A 364 -49.35 13.20 12.36
N SER A 365 -48.97 12.35 11.41
CA SER A 365 -49.71 12.16 10.16
C SER A 365 -51.03 11.41 10.33
N ILE A 366 -51.10 10.43 11.23
CA ILE A 366 -52.34 9.76 11.61
C ILE A 366 -53.30 10.77 12.26
N SER A 367 -52.80 11.59 13.18
CA SER A 367 -53.59 12.64 13.83
C SER A 367 -54.14 13.66 12.82
N ALA A 368 -53.29 14.12 11.89
CA ALA A 368 -53.70 15.01 10.81
C ALA A 368 -54.75 14.38 9.89
N LEU A 369 -54.59 13.10 9.53
CA LEU A 369 -55.56 12.37 8.71
C LEU A 369 -56.92 12.30 9.40
N GLN A 370 -56.95 11.97 10.69
CA GLN A 370 -58.19 11.85 11.45
C GLN A 370 -58.89 13.21 11.66
N SER A 371 -58.12 14.27 11.87
CA SER A 371 -58.63 15.64 11.91
C SER A 371 -59.25 16.04 10.57
N ASN A 372 -58.56 15.76 9.46
CA ASN A 372 -59.05 16.07 8.12
C ASN A 372 -60.31 15.27 7.74
N GLN A 373 -60.37 13.98 8.11
CA GLN A 373 -61.58 13.15 7.96
C GLN A 373 -62.78 13.77 8.70
N THR A 374 -62.60 14.11 9.98
CA THR A 374 -63.65 14.71 10.81
C THR A 374 -64.15 16.03 10.22
N ALA A 375 -63.23 16.86 9.73
CA ALA A 375 -63.56 18.15 9.16
C ALA A 375 -64.15 18.06 7.75
N LEU A 376 -63.79 17.05 6.96
CA LEU A 376 -64.44 16.72 5.68
C LEU A 376 -65.90 16.30 5.91
N GLU A 377 -66.17 15.44 6.90
CA GLU A 377 -67.53 15.09 7.28
C GLU A 377 -68.37 16.30 7.72
N ALA A 378 -67.77 17.19 8.52
CA ALA A 378 -68.43 18.43 8.93
C ALA A 378 -68.72 19.36 7.73
N ALA A 379 -67.78 19.50 6.79
CA ALA A 379 -67.96 20.29 5.57
C ALA A 379 -69.08 19.71 4.68
N LEU A 380 -69.16 18.39 4.54
CA LEU A 380 -70.22 17.70 3.81
C LEU A 380 -71.60 17.92 4.46
N LYS A 381 -71.68 17.87 5.79
CA LYS A 381 -72.92 18.20 6.54
C LYS A 381 -73.33 19.65 6.36
N THR A 382 -72.40 20.59 6.44
CA THR A 382 -72.67 22.03 6.22
C THR A 382 -73.12 22.29 4.78
N TYR A 383 -72.48 21.67 3.79
CA TYR A 383 -72.91 21.73 2.39
C TYR A 383 -74.35 21.25 2.22
N ALA A 384 -74.68 20.09 2.79
CA ALA A 384 -76.03 19.53 2.75
C ALA A 384 -77.07 20.47 3.39
N ASN A 385 -76.71 21.17 4.48
CA ASN A 385 -77.59 22.13 5.13
C ASN A 385 -77.78 23.43 4.33
N VAL A 386 -76.71 23.97 3.71
CA VAL A 386 -76.77 25.17 2.84
C VAL A 386 -77.55 24.87 1.55
N ALA A 387 -77.35 23.69 0.96
CA ALA A 387 -78.12 23.24 -0.20
C ALA A 387 -79.63 23.17 0.12
N LYS A 388 -80.00 22.62 1.30
CA LYS A 388 -81.39 22.56 1.78
C LYS A 388 -82.02 23.95 2.02
N THR A 389 -81.29 24.90 2.62
CA THR A 389 -81.82 26.26 2.86
C THR A 389 -81.99 27.06 1.57
N SER A 390 -81.12 26.84 0.58
CA SER A 390 -81.27 27.49 -0.74
C SER A 390 -82.53 27.03 -1.48
N LEU A 391 -82.92 25.75 -1.31
CA LEU A 391 -84.13 25.17 -1.91
C LEU A 391 -85.40 25.73 -1.25
N PHE A 392 -85.36 25.94 0.07
CA PHE A 392 -86.46 26.53 0.85
C PHE A 392 -86.66 28.03 0.63
N GLN A 393 -85.65 28.77 0.16
CA GLN A 393 -85.78 30.19 -0.22
C GLN A 393 -86.18 30.40 -1.70
N MET A 394 -86.21 29.31 -2.48
CA MET A 394 -86.58 29.35 -3.90
C MET A 394 -88.04 28.94 -4.16
N LEU A 395 -88.66 28.27 -3.17
CA LEU A 395 -90.10 28.08 -3.02
C LEU A 395 -90.70 29.29 -2.28
#